data_AF-A0A9R1BFK6-F1
#
_entry.id   AF-A0A9R1BFK6-F1
#
_cell.length_a   1.000
_cell.length_b   1.000
_cell.length_c   1.000
_cell.angle_alpha   90.00
_cell.angle_beta   90.00
_cell.angle_gamma   90.00
#
_symmetry.space_group_name_H-M   'P 1'
#
loop_
_entity.id
_entity.type
_entity.pdbx_description
1 polymer ?
#
loop_
_entity_poly.entity_id
_entity_poly.type
_entity_poly.pdbx_seq_one_letter_code
_entity_poly.pdbx_strand_id
1 'polypeptide(L)'
;MLTLCRAGNIISFTSLLAPMPTFYRIFKSKSTEGFQSVPYVVALFSAMLWIFYALVKTGEGLLISINAAGCVIETVYIVMYLVYAPRKAKIFTAKIVVLLNIAGFGLIFLLTLFAFHGETRVVSLGWICVGFSVCVFVAPLSIIVSPF
;
A
#
# COMPACT_ATOMS: atom_id res chain seq x y z
N MET A 1 20.97 15.30 -3.02
CA MET A 1 19.88 14.40 -3.48
C MET A 1 20.00 12.99 -2.89
N LEU A 2 21.11 12.27 -3.09
CA LEU A 2 21.36 10.93 -2.52
C LEU A 2 21.21 10.82 -0.99
N THR A 3 21.67 11.82 -0.23
CA THR A 3 21.55 11.83 1.24
C THR A 3 20.10 11.91 1.71
N LEU A 4 19.25 12.66 1.00
CA LEU A 4 17.81 12.75 1.27
C LEU A 4 17.09 11.43 1.00
N CYS A 5 17.43 10.75 -0.10
CA CYS A 5 16.87 9.43 -0.43
C CYS A 5 17.20 8.37 0.63
N ARG A 6 18.43 8.40 1.19
CA ARG A 6 18.83 7.50 2.26
C ARG A 6 18.08 7.78 3.57
N ALA A 7 17.94 9.04 3.95
CA ALA A 7 17.17 9.43 5.13
C ALA A 7 15.69 9.05 4.97
N GLY A 8 15.11 9.27 3.78
CA GLY A 8 13.75 8.85 3.45
C GLY A 8 13.54 7.35 3.65
N ASN A 9 14.46 6.51 3.16
CA ASN A 9 14.38 5.07 3.38
C ASN A 9 14.41 4.69 4.86
N ILE A 10 15.29 5.30 5.65
CA ILE A 10 15.37 5.01 7.10
C ILE A 10 14.04 5.34 7.79
N ILE A 11 13.47 6.51 7.50
CA ILE A 11 12.18 6.94 8.05
C ILE A 11 11.07 5.96 7.61
N SER A 12 11.03 5.59 6.33
CA SER A 12 10.07 4.63 5.80
C SER A 12 10.21 3.25 6.46
N PHE A 13 11.43 2.77 6.74
CA PHE A 13 11.63 1.52 7.48
C PHE A 13 11.09 1.60 8.91
N THR A 14 11.31 2.72 9.61
CA THR A 14 10.72 2.92 10.95
C THR A 14 9.19 2.99 10.89
N SER A 15 8.61 3.65 9.89
CA SER A 15 7.16 3.69 9.69
C SER A 15 6.58 2.33 9.31
N LEU A 16 7.30 1.51 8.53
CA LEU A 16 6.93 0.14 8.17
C LEU A 16 6.89 -0.80 9.37
N LEU A 17 7.70 -0.53 10.41
CA LEU A 17 7.69 -1.28 11.66
C LEU A 17 6.61 -0.78 12.65
N ALA A 18 6.00 0.39 12.42
CA ALA A 18 4.99 0.94 13.31
C ALA A 18 3.78 0.01 13.57
N PRO A 19 3.33 -0.86 12.64
CA PRO A 19 2.26 -1.82 12.91
C PRO A 19 2.69 -3.04 13.76
N MET A 20 3.98 -3.24 14.06
CA MET A 20 4.48 -4.40 14.82
C MET A 20 3.80 -4.62 16.18
N PRO A 21 3.54 -3.58 17.00
CA PRO A 21 2.77 -3.76 18.24
C PRO A 21 1.33 -4.21 17.99
N THR A 22 0.69 -3.69 16.93
CA THR A 22 -0.66 -4.10 16.51
C THR A 22 -0.69 -5.56 16.08
N PHE A 23 0.32 -5.99 15.33
CA PHE A 23 0.50 -7.40 14.95
C PHE A 23 0.64 -8.33 16.13
N TYR A 24 1.51 -7.97 17.07
CA TYR A 24 1.72 -8.76 18.27
C TYR A 24 0.44 -8.92 19.08
N ARG A 25 -0.38 -7.86 19.18
CA ARG A 25 -1.68 -7.91 19.84
C ARG A 25 -2.64 -8.86 19.15
N ILE A 26 -2.81 -8.76 17.82
CA ILE A 26 -3.70 -9.65 17.05
C ILE A 26 -3.27 -11.12 17.19
N PHE A 27 -1.96 -11.38 17.13
CA PHE A 27 -1.45 -12.74 17.28
C PHE A 27 -1.69 -13.32 18.67
N LYS A 28 -1.52 -12.50 19.72
CA LYS A 28 -1.70 -12.89 21.12
C LYS A 28 -3.18 -13.04 21.50
N SER A 29 -4.04 -12.13 21.05
CA SER A 29 -5.47 -12.14 21.36
C SER A 29 -6.28 -13.06 20.45
N LYS A 30 -5.69 -13.53 19.33
CA LYS A 30 -6.36 -14.33 18.29
C LYS A 30 -7.61 -13.65 17.73
N SER A 31 -7.66 -12.32 17.83
CA SER A 31 -8.78 -11.47 17.41
C SER A 31 -8.22 -10.19 16.82
N THR A 32 -8.95 -9.60 15.87
CA THR A 32 -8.56 -8.32 15.27
C THR A 32 -8.85 -7.12 16.16
N GLU A 33 -9.38 -7.30 17.39
CA GLU A 33 -9.63 -6.22 18.38
C GLU A 33 -10.30 -4.94 17.81
N GLY A 34 -11.11 -5.06 16.75
CA GLY A 34 -11.74 -3.91 16.08
C GLY A 34 -10.88 -3.19 15.02
N PHE A 35 -9.62 -3.59 14.84
CA PHE A 35 -8.75 -3.09 13.78
C PHE A 35 -9.35 -3.35 12.39
N GLN A 36 -9.08 -2.43 11.47
CA GLN A 36 -9.58 -2.48 10.09
C GLN A 36 -8.50 -2.96 9.14
N SER A 37 -8.87 -3.78 8.15
CA SER A 37 -7.94 -4.25 7.11
C SER A 37 -7.69 -3.22 6.01
N VAL A 38 -8.58 -2.24 5.84
CA VAL A 38 -8.57 -1.28 4.72
C VAL A 38 -7.24 -0.54 4.58
N PRO A 39 -6.62 0.01 5.66
CA PRO A 39 -5.36 0.74 5.53
C PRO A 39 -4.24 -0.11 4.92
N TYR A 40 -4.18 -1.39 5.29
CA TYR A 40 -3.15 -2.32 4.82
C TYR A 40 -3.37 -2.73 3.37
N VAL A 41 -4.62 -2.92 2.96
CA VAL A 41 -5.00 -3.20 1.56
C VAL A 41 -4.69 -2.01 0.65
N VAL A 42 -4.91 -0.79 1.14
CA VAL A 42 -4.60 0.47 0.44
C VAL A 42 -3.09 0.71 0.37
N ALA A 43 -2.35 0.44 1.45
CA ALA A 43 -0.90 0.55 1.49
C ALA A 43 -0.22 -0.45 0.54
N LEU A 44 -0.70 -1.71 0.51
CA LEU A 44 -0.22 -2.70 -0.45
C LEU A 44 -0.39 -2.23 -1.90
N PHE A 45 -1.56 -1.68 -2.24
CA PHE A 45 -1.83 -1.18 -3.59
C PHE A 45 -0.91 -0.01 -3.96
N SER A 46 -0.69 0.93 -3.03
CA SER A 46 0.25 2.03 -3.21
C SER A 46 1.67 1.52 -3.48
N ALA A 47 2.13 0.55 -2.68
CA ALA A 47 3.44 -0.05 -2.85
C ALA A 47 3.60 -0.75 -4.21
N MET A 48 2.58 -1.47 -4.67
CA MET A 48 2.56 -2.08 -6.00
C MET A 48 2.66 -1.03 -7.13
N LEU A 49 1.92 0.08 -7.03
CA LEU A 49 1.99 1.18 -8.00
C LEU A 49 3.39 1.81 -8.06
N TRP A 50 3.99 2.08 -6.91
CA TRP A 50 5.33 2.67 -6.83
C TRP A 50 6.43 1.72 -7.36
N ILE A 51 6.31 0.41 -7.11
CA ILE A 51 7.19 -0.59 -7.73
C ILE A 51 7.02 -0.55 -9.25
N PHE A 52 5.79 -0.53 -9.76
CA PHE A 52 5.55 -0.50 -11.19
C PHE A 52 6.12 0.76 -11.84
N TYR A 53 5.91 1.93 -11.23
CA TYR A 53 6.51 3.19 -11.67
C TYR A 53 8.05 3.10 -11.72
N ALA A 54 8.67 2.59 -10.65
CA ALA A 54 10.13 2.49 -10.56
C ALA A 54 10.73 1.54 -11.61
N LEU A 55 10.04 0.42 -11.91
CA LEU A 55 10.43 -0.51 -12.96
C LEU A 55 10.34 0.13 -14.35
N VAL A 56 9.33 0.97 -14.60
CA VAL A 56 9.15 1.64 -15.89
C VAL A 56 10.12 2.80 -16.09
N LYS A 57 10.44 3.57 -15.04
CA LYS A 57 11.36 4.71 -15.11
C LYS A 57 12.84 4.30 -15.21
N THR A 58 13.20 3.14 -14.68
CA THR A 58 14.58 2.62 -14.55
C THR A 58 15.46 3.46 -13.62
N GLY A 59 16.47 2.84 -12.98
CA GLY A 59 17.42 3.53 -12.09
C GLY A 59 16.90 3.83 -10.65
N GLU A 60 15.67 3.48 -10.33
CA GLU A 60 15.01 3.80 -9.04
C GLU A 60 15.09 2.64 -8.01
N GLY A 61 16.27 2.01 -7.86
CA GLY A 61 16.44 0.79 -7.05
C GLY A 61 16.06 0.94 -5.57
N LEU A 62 16.29 2.11 -4.98
CA LEU A 62 15.90 2.39 -3.59
C LEU A 62 14.38 2.41 -3.42
N LEU A 63 13.65 2.98 -4.39
CA LEU A 63 12.20 3.04 -4.38
C LEU A 63 11.58 1.65 -4.52
N ILE A 64 12.20 0.78 -5.31
CA ILE A 64 11.83 -0.65 -5.38
C ILE A 64 12.04 -1.32 -4.03
N SER A 65 13.21 -1.14 -3.40
CA SER A 65 13.53 -1.85 -2.15
C SER A 65 12.55 -1.54 -1.01
N ILE A 66 12.16 -0.27 -0.85
CA ILE A 66 11.30 0.14 0.26
C ILE A 66 9.85 -0.28 0.05
N ASN A 67 9.35 -0.16 -1.18
CA ASN A 67 7.99 -0.59 -1.50
C ASN A 67 7.90 -2.12 -1.57
N ALA A 68 8.97 -2.84 -1.95
CA ALA A 68 9.00 -4.29 -1.87
C ALA A 68 8.93 -4.78 -0.42
N ALA A 69 9.68 -4.16 0.49
CA ALA A 69 9.56 -4.43 1.92
C ALA A 69 8.14 -4.12 2.43
N GLY A 70 7.57 -2.99 1.99
CA GLY A 70 6.17 -2.64 2.24
C GLY A 70 5.20 -3.72 1.79
N CYS A 71 5.28 -4.17 0.53
CA CYS A 71 4.44 -5.23 0.01
C CYS A 71 4.48 -6.50 0.87
N VAL A 72 5.67 -6.91 1.33
CA VAL A 72 5.83 -8.08 2.19
C VAL A 72 5.12 -7.87 3.54
N ILE A 73 5.37 -6.75 4.20
CA ILE A 73 4.80 -6.44 5.52
C ILE A 73 3.27 -6.32 5.45
N GLU A 74 2.75 -5.58 4.46
CA GLU A 74 1.32 -5.38 4.27
C GLU A 74 0.61 -6.70 3.91
N THR A 75 1.23 -7.54 3.09
CA THR A 75 0.70 -8.87 2.76
C THR A 75 0.62 -9.75 4.01
N VAL A 76 1.67 -9.76 4.84
CA VAL A 76 1.67 -10.48 6.11
C VAL A 76 0.52 -9.99 7.01
N TYR A 77 0.21 -8.69 7.00
CA TYR A 77 -0.97 -8.18 7.70
C TYR A 77 -2.27 -8.74 7.18
N ILE A 78 -2.49 -8.60 5.89
CA ILE A 78 -3.74 -9.01 5.26
C ILE A 78 -3.97 -10.50 5.51
N VAL A 79 -2.92 -11.32 5.42
CA VAL A 79 -3.00 -12.76 5.72
C VAL A 79 -3.39 -12.99 7.18
N MET A 80 -2.71 -12.36 8.15
CA MET A 80 -3.07 -12.52 9.56
C MET A 80 -4.50 -12.03 9.86
N TYR A 81 -4.92 -10.93 9.26
CA TYR A 81 -6.29 -10.43 9.37
C TYR A 81 -7.29 -11.46 8.85
N LEU A 82 -7.04 -12.03 7.67
CA LEU A 82 -7.89 -13.07 7.09
C LEU A 82 -7.91 -14.37 7.92
N VAL A 83 -6.88 -14.64 8.73
CA VAL A 83 -6.87 -15.77 9.65
C VAL A 83 -7.72 -15.49 10.89
N TYR A 84 -7.58 -14.32 11.52
CA TYR A 84 -8.16 -14.04 12.85
C TYR A 84 -9.46 -13.22 12.86
N ALA A 85 -9.83 -12.55 11.76
CA ALA A 85 -11.03 -11.71 11.72
C ALA A 85 -12.34 -12.53 11.74
N PRO A 86 -13.48 -11.93 12.14
CA PRO A 86 -14.79 -12.54 11.96
C PRO A 86 -15.13 -12.79 10.47
N ARG A 87 -15.94 -13.81 10.16
CA ARG A 87 -16.26 -14.22 8.77
C ARG A 87 -16.70 -13.07 7.87
N LYS A 88 -17.55 -12.16 8.38
CA LYS A 88 -18.02 -10.98 7.62
C LYS A 88 -16.85 -10.06 7.23
N ALA A 89 -15.96 -9.77 8.18
CA ALA A 89 -14.78 -8.95 7.94
C ALA A 89 -13.79 -9.64 6.98
N LYS A 90 -13.58 -10.96 7.10
CA LYS A 90 -12.75 -11.73 6.16
C LYS A 90 -13.25 -11.61 4.72
N ILE A 91 -14.55 -11.80 4.50
CA ILE A 91 -15.16 -11.70 3.16
C ILE A 91 -15.00 -10.28 2.62
N PHE A 92 -15.24 -9.27 3.45
CA PHE A 92 -15.02 -7.87 3.06
C PHE A 92 -13.56 -7.62 2.66
N THR A 93 -12.59 -8.02 3.49
CA THR A 93 -11.15 -7.91 3.21
C THR A 93 -10.76 -8.61 1.92
N ALA A 94 -11.20 -9.85 1.71
CA ALA A 94 -10.91 -10.59 0.50
C ALA A 94 -11.47 -9.89 -0.75
N LYS A 95 -12.70 -9.35 -0.66
CA LYS A 95 -13.31 -8.58 -1.75
C LYS A 95 -12.49 -7.33 -2.09
N ILE A 96 -12.08 -6.53 -1.10
CA ILE A 96 -11.31 -5.31 -1.37
C ILE A 96 -9.90 -5.62 -1.87
N VAL A 97 -9.27 -6.72 -1.42
CA VAL A 97 -7.98 -7.19 -1.96
C VAL A 97 -8.12 -7.53 -3.43
N VAL A 98 -9.10 -8.37 -3.78
CA VAL A 98 -9.33 -8.76 -5.18
C VAL A 98 -9.68 -7.54 -6.04
N LEU A 99 -10.57 -6.68 -5.57
CA LEU A 99 -11.02 -5.52 -6.34
C LEU A 99 -9.91 -4.49 -6.56
N LEU A 100 -9.20 -4.10 -5.49
CA LEU A 100 -8.20 -3.03 -5.57
C LEU A 100 -6.85 -3.56 -6.06
N ASN A 101 -6.29 -4.57 -5.38
CA ASN A 101 -4.92 -5.03 -5.61
C ASN A 101 -4.77 -5.95 -6.81
N ILE A 102 -5.82 -6.68 -7.21
CA ILE A 102 -5.74 -7.57 -8.37
C ILE A 102 -6.40 -6.90 -9.59
N ALA A 103 -7.70 -6.62 -9.51
CA ALA A 103 -8.43 -6.07 -10.65
C ALA A 103 -8.03 -4.62 -10.95
N GLY A 104 -8.00 -3.74 -9.94
CA GLY A 104 -7.60 -2.34 -10.10
C GLY A 104 -6.16 -2.20 -10.59
N PHE A 105 -5.22 -2.91 -9.96
CA PHE A 105 -3.82 -2.87 -10.37
C PHE A 105 -3.64 -3.48 -11.76
N GLY A 106 -4.27 -4.62 -12.03
CA GLY A 106 -4.23 -5.27 -13.33
C GLY A 106 -4.77 -4.38 -14.44
N LEU A 107 -5.86 -3.65 -14.19
CA LEU A 107 -6.41 -2.68 -15.13
C LEU A 107 -5.43 -1.53 -15.40
N ILE A 108 -4.86 -0.93 -14.36
CA ILE A 108 -3.86 0.15 -14.52
C ILE A 108 -2.64 -0.37 -15.28
N PHE A 109 -2.15 -1.57 -14.94
CA PHE A 109 -1.03 -2.21 -15.59
C PHE A 109 -1.28 -2.40 -17.10
N LEU A 110 -2.42 -3.00 -17.46
CA LEU A 110 -2.78 -3.24 -18.86
C LEU A 110 -3.00 -1.92 -19.62
N LEU A 111 -3.79 -0.99 -19.08
CA LEU A 111 -4.00 0.31 -19.69
C LEU A 111 -2.68 1.05 -19.92
N THR A 112 -1.77 0.97 -18.94
CA THR A 112 -0.49 1.65 -19.05
C THR A 112 0.39 1.05 -20.14
N LEU A 113 0.40 -0.27 -20.27
CA LEU A 113 1.20 -0.95 -21.29
C LEU A 113 0.67 -0.75 -22.71
N PHE A 114 -0.65 -0.70 -22.88
CA PHE A 114 -1.26 -0.60 -24.21
C PHE A 114 -1.53 0.84 -24.66
N ALA A 115 -1.86 1.75 -23.73
CA ALA A 115 -2.27 3.12 -24.07
C ALA A 115 -1.11 4.12 -24.09
N PHE A 116 -0.02 3.88 -23.35
CA PHE A 116 1.09 4.83 -23.22
C PHE A 116 2.44 4.24 -23.63
N HIS A 117 3.28 5.06 -24.25
CA HIS A 117 4.58 4.65 -24.79
C HIS A 117 5.70 5.62 -24.35
N GLY A 118 6.90 5.09 -24.13
CA GLY A 118 8.07 5.89 -23.78
C GLY A 118 7.87 6.75 -22.53
N GLU A 119 8.25 8.03 -22.60
CA GLU A 119 8.17 8.97 -21.48
C GLU A 119 6.74 9.25 -21.02
N THR A 120 5.75 9.26 -21.92
CA THR A 120 4.34 9.47 -21.55
C THR A 120 3.86 8.41 -20.56
N ARG A 121 4.39 7.18 -20.65
CA ARG A 121 4.08 6.08 -19.72
C ARG A 121 4.59 6.38 -18.32
N VAL A 122 5.81 6.91 -18.20
CA VAL A 122 6.42 7.28 -16.91
C VAL A 122 5.63 8.43 -16.27
N VAL A 123 5.31 9.46 -17.04
CA VAL A 123 4.59 10.65 -16.53
C VAL A 123 3.17 10.27 -16.07
N SER A 124 2.42 9.53 -16.89
CA SER A 124 1.07 9.06 -16.53
C SER A 124 1.07 8.21 -15.27
N LEU A 125 2.01 7.25 -15.14
CA LEU A 125 2.15 6.44 -13.93
C LEU A 125 2.50 7.27 -12.70
N GLY A 126 3.38 8.27 -12.86
CA GLY A 126 3.73 9.19 -11.78
C GLY A 126 2.51 9.91 -11.24
N TRP A 127 1.66 10.45 -12.13
CA TRP A 127 0.42 11.11 -11.73
C TRP A 127 -0.57 10.17 -11.04
N ILE A 128 -0.69 8.93 -11.50
CA ILE A 128 -1.53 7.92 -10.84
C ILE A 128 -1.00 7.63 -9.42
N CYS A 129 0.31 7.44 -9.25
CA CYS A 129 0.94 7.18 -7.95
C CYS A 129 0.74 8.35 -6.99
N VAL A 130 0.94 9.59 -7.47
CA VAL A 130 0.75 10.80 -6.66
C VAL A 130 -0.72 10.97 -6.29
N GLY A 131 -1.63 10.87 -7.25
CA GLY A 131 -3.07 11.01 -7.00
C GLY A 131 -3.57 10.00 -5.97
N PHE A 132 -3.18 8.73 -6.10
CA PHE A 132 -3.53 7.71 -5.11
C PHE A 132 -2.93 8.02 -3.73
N SER A 133 -1.66 8.41 -3.67
CA SER A 133 -0.98 8.76 -2.42
C SER A 133 -1.67 9.91 -1.69
N VAL A 134 -2.16 10.92 -2.43
CA VAL A 134 -2.96 12.02 -1.86
C VAL A 134 -4.28 11.52 -1.30
N CYS A 135 -4.99 10.62 -2.00
CA CYS A 135 -6.24 10.04 -1.53
C CYS A 135 -6.09 9.25 -0.22
N VAL A 136 -4.93 8.67 0.08
CA VAL A 136 -4.68 7.98 1.36
C VAL A 136 -4.81 8.92 2.57
N PHE A 137 -4.56 10.23 2.38
CA PHE A 137 -4.71 11.23 3.45
C PHE A 137 -6.16 11.63 3.74
N VAL A 138 -7.14 11.16 2.96
CA VAL A 138 -8.56 11.39 3.24
C VAL A 138 -8.94 10.80 4.60
N ALA A 139 -8.49 9.58 4.90
CA ALA A 139 -8.80 8.91 6.18
C ALA A 139 -8.31 9.71 7.42
N PRO A 140 -7.04 10.12 7.54
CA PRO A 140 -6.61 10.95 8.66
C PRO A 140 -7.27 12.33 8.68
N LEU A 141 -7.52 12.94 7.52
CA LEU A 141 -8.23 14.23 7.47
C LEU A 141 -9.67 14.12 7.99
N SER A 142 -10.37 13.03 7.67
CA SER A 142 -11.71 12.77 8.20
C SER A 142 -11.74 12.69 9.72
N ILE A 143 -10.68 12.18 10.36
CA ILE A 143 -10.58 12.10 11.83
C ILE A 143 -10.37 13.49 12.45
N ILE A 144 -9.63 14.38 11.78
CA ILE A 144 -9.36 15.74 12.26
C ILE A 144 -10.61 16.63 12.11
N VAL A 145 -11.34 16.45 11.02
CA VAL A 145 -12.50 17.28 10.67
C VAL A 145 -13.80 16.76 11.29
N SER A 146 -13.87 15.47 11.66
CA SER A 146 -15.01 14.95 12.41
C SER A 146 -15.09 15.63 13.78
N PRO A 147 -16.14 16.43 14.06
CA PRO A 147 -16.33 16.98 15.39
C PRO A 147 -16.74 15.80 16.27
N PHE A 148 -15.90 15.48 17.24
CA PHE A 148 -16.38 14.77 18.44
C PHE A 148 -17.15 15.78 19.29
#